data_AF-A0A4Q4KG55-F1
#
_entry.id   AF-A0A4Q4KG55-F1
#
_cell.length_a   1.000
_cell.length_b   1.000
_cell.length_c   1.000
_cell.angle_alpha   90.00
_cell.angle_beta   90.00
_cell.angle_gamma   90.00
#
_symmetry.space_group_name_H-M   'P 1'
#
loop_
_entity.id
_entity.type
_entity.pdbx_description
1 polymer ?
#
loop_
_entity_poly.entity_id
_entity_poly.type
_entity_poly.pdbx_seq_one_letter_code
_entity_poly.pdbx_strand_id
1 'polypeptide(L)'
;MKSITSVFVLALFMMTSVSQVQGQSNNDKRNSDKITSQSIANYRLFSTEIINTFIKLNTQNGLLWQVQIDIEDERRYETFINTLPLVENENEVTDRFTLHGTYNIYTFILLDQIDGRMWQVYWSDKPEERDIILIK
;
A
#
# COMPACT_ATOMS: atom_id res chain seq x y z
N MET A 1 -61.21 10.48 -60.53
CA MET A 1 -61.73 10.24 -59.17
C MET A 1 -60.56 9.99 -58.23
N LYS A 2 -60.61 10.57 -57.03
CA LYS A 2 -59.54 10.65 -56.02
C LYS A 2 -59.45 9.40 -55.14
N SER A 3 -58.24 9.03 -54.72
CA SER A 3 -57.84 8.65 -53.34
C SER A 3 -56.36 8.20 -53.38
N ILE A 4 -55.36 9.02 -53.04
CA ILE A 4 -54.76 9.25 -51.71
C ILE A 4 -54.80 8.01 -50.79
N THR A 5 -53.67 7.32 -50.68
CA THR A 5 -53.18 6.72 -49.42
C THR A 5 -51.66 6.80 -49.40
N SER A 6 -51.15 7.55 -48.43
CA SER A 6 -49.77 7.65 -48.01
C SER A 6 -49.23 6.32 -47.51
N VAL A 7 -48.02 5.95 -47.93
CA VAL A 7 -47.02 5.37 -47.01
C VAL A 7 -45.71 6.08 -47.30
N PHE A 8 -45.15 6.62 -46.22
CA PHE A 8 -44.09 7.60 -46.17
C PHE A 8 -42.86 7.23 -47.01
N VAL A 9 -42.49 8.17 -47.88
CA VAL A 9 -41.18 8.27 -48.52
C VAL A 9 -40.11 8.29 -47.42
N LEU A 10 -39.40 7.16 -47.31
CA LEU A 10 -37.95 7.07 -47.21
C LEU A 10 -37.27 8.24 -46.46
N ALA A 11 -37.44 8.28 -45.14
CA ALA A 11 -36.58 9.05 -44.24
C ALA A 11 -35.22 8.33 -44.12
N LEU A 12 -34.42 8.45 -45.18
CA LEU A 12 -33.06 7.93 -45.26
C LEU A 12 -32.13 9.04 -44.77
N PHE A 13 -32.04 9.20 -43.45
CA PHE A 13 -30.99 10.01 -42.86
C PHE A 13 -30.65 9.56 -41.45
N MET A 14 -29.32 9.39 -41.28
CA MET A 14 -28.53 9.64 -40.09
C MET A 14 -28.31 8.48 -39.10
N MET A 15 -27.01 8.15 -38.99
CA MET A 15 -26.30 7.81 -37.76
C MET A 15 -26.53 6.40 -37.21
N THR A 16 -25.56 5.68 -36.66
CA THR A 16 -24.10 5.67 -36.65
C THR A 16 -23.78 4.30 -36.05
N SER A 17 -22.71 3.69 -36.50
CA SER A 17 -22.19 2.43 -35.96
C SER A 17 -22.07 2.50 -34.44
N VAL A 18 -22.76 1.62 -33.71
CA VAL A 18 -22.34 1.25 -32.37
C VAL A 18 -21.93 -0.22 -32.43
N SER A 19 -20.64 -0.44 -32.67
CA SER A 19 -20.01 -1.72 -32.34
C SER A 19 -20.03 -1.84 -30.82
N GLN A 20 -20.85 -2.73 -30.27
CA GLN A 20 -20.66 -3.17 -28.89
C GLN A 20 -19.41 -4.05 -28.84
N VAL A 21 -18.28 -3.44 -28.48
CA VAL A 21 -17.11 -4.16 -27.99
C VAL A 21 -17.42 -4.56 -26.55
N GLN A 22 -17.72 -5.84 -26.34
CA GLN A 22 -17.67 -6.46 -25.01
C GLN A 22 -16.20 -6.63 -24.63
N GLY A 23 -15.58 -5.55 -24.15
CA GLY A 23 -14.30 -5.61 -23.46
C GLY A 23 -14.55 -5.93 -22.00
N GLN A 24 -14.35 -7.18 -21.58
CA GLN A 24 -14.09 -7.49 -20.17
C GLN A 24 -12.76 -6.83 -19.79
N SER A 25 -12.81 -5.62 -19.23
CA SER A 25 -11.72 -5.09 -18.44
C SER A 25 -11.84 -5.69 -17.04
N ASN A 26 -10.97 -6.65 -16.76
CA ASN A 26 -10.81 -7.23 -15.44
C ASN A 26 -10.16 -6.19 -14.50
N ASN A 27 -10.86 -5.88 -13.42
CA ASN A 27 -10.33 -5.40 -12.14
C ASN A 27 -9.40 -4.18 -12.15
N ASP A 28 -9.93 -3.01 -12.57
CA ASP A 28 -9.49 -1.77 -11.93
C ASP A 28 -10.22 -1.62 -10.59
N LYS A 29 -9.70 -2.30 -9.56
CA LYS A 29 -9.79 -1.73 -8.21
C LYS A 29 -8.93 -0.47 -8.22
N ARG A 30 -9.48 0.62 -8.76
CA ARG A 30 -9.07 1.96 -8.35
C ARG A 30 -9.31 1.99 -6.85
N ASN A 31 -8.25 1.78 -6.08
CA ASN A 31 -8.16 2.31 -4.74
C ASN A 31 -8.50 3.78 -4.89
N SER A 32 -9.76 4.11 -4.62
CA SER A 32 -10.13 5.45 -4.27
C SER A 32 -9.17 5.81 -3.14
N ASP A 33 -8.32 6.80 -3.41
CA ASP A 33 -7.61 7.56 -2.41
C ASP A 33 -8.66 8.15 -1.47
N LYS A 34 -9.18 7.31 -0.58
CA LYS A 34 -9.64 7.77 0.69
C LYS A 34 -8.36 8.22 1.35
N ILE A 35 -8.06 9.52 1.22
CA ILE A 35 -7.23 10.25 2.16
C ILE A 35 -7.95 10.09 3.50
N THR A 36 -7.79 8.91 4.07
CA THR A 36 -8.04 8.66 5.47
C THR A 36 -6.98 9.52 6.09
N SER A 37 -7.38 10.62 6.72
CA SER A 37 -6.48 11.37 7.59
C SER A 37 -5.95 10.36 8.60
N GLN A 38 -4.79 9.78 8.31
CA GLN A 38 -4.23 8.74 9.15
C GLN A 38 -3.97 9.44 10.47
N SER A 39 -4.63 8.99 11.54
CA SER A 39 -4.46 9.60 12.84
C SER A 39 -2.97 9.56 13.19
N ILE A 40 -2.45 10.69 13.68
CA ILE A 40 -1.12 10.78 14.26
C ILE A 40 -1.02 9.71 15.35
N ALA A 41 -0.02 8.82 15.24
CA ALA A 41 0.12 7.67 16.11
C ALA A 41 1.59 7.34 16.33
N ASN A 42 1.98 7.07 17.59
CA ASN A 42 3.34 6.71 17.96
C ASN A 42 3.77 5.35 17.38
N TYR A 43 2.80 4.46 17.16
CA TYR A 43 3.04 3.16 16.55
C TYR A 43 2.11 2.94 15.36
N ARG A 44 2.66 2.35 14.30
CA ARG A 44 1.91 1.90 13.13
C ARG A 44 2.27 0.46 12.81
N LEU A 45 1.29 -0.29 12.35
CA LEU A 45 1.46 -1.67 11.89
C LEU A 45 1.30 -1.69 10.37
N PHE A 46 2.25 -2.33 9.69
CA PHE A 46 2.27 -2.51 8.24
C PHE A 46 2.16 -3.99 7.92
N SER A 47 1.24 -4.35 7.04
CA SER A 47 1.13 -5.72 6.55
C SER A 47 2.29 -6.04 5.60
N THR A 48 2.77 -7.28 5.65
CA THR A 48 3.59 -7.84 4.58
C THR A 48 2.71 -8.62 3.60
N GLU A 49 3.27 -9.04 2.46
CA GLU A 49 2.59 -9.98 1.55
C GLU A 49 2.56 -11.42 2.12
N ILE A 50 3.37 -11.70 3.14
CA ILE A 50 3.36 -12.98 3.85
C ILE A 50 2.26 -12.94 4.91
N ILE A 51 1.32 -13.87 4.78
CA ILE A 51 0.20 -14.01 5.70
C ILE A 51 0.74 -14.19 7.12
N ASN A 52 0.11 -13.51 8.08
CA ASN A 52 0.45 -13.51 9.50
C ASN A 52 1.75 -12.80 9.89
N THR A 53 2.47 -12.20 8.94
CA THR A 53 3.68 -11.41 9.23
C THR A 53 3.42 -9.93 9.00
N PHE A 54 3.81 -9.11 9.97
CA PHE A 54 3.63 -7.67 9.98
C PHE A 54 4.91 -6.98 10.45
N ILE A 55 5.02 -5.70 10.12
CA ILE A 55 6.08 -4.82 10.62
C ILE A 55 5.44 -3.76 11.52
N LYS A 56 5.82 -3.73 12.79
CA LYS A 56 5.48 -2.64 13.70
C LYS A 56 6.57 -1.58 13.62
N LEU A 57 6.17 -0.32 13.46
CA LEU A 57 7.04 0.84 13.43
C LEU A 57 6.72 1.76 14.62
N ASN A 58 7.74 2.17 15.35
CA ASN A 58 7.67 3.38 16.18
C ASN A 58 7.90 4.59 15.27
N THR A 59 6.85 5.35 15.02
CA THR A 59 6.88 6.48 14.08
C THR A 59 7.69 7.66 14.59
N GLN A 60 8.01 7.70 15.89
CA GLN A 60 8.80 8.78 16.49
C GLN A 60 10.28 8.63 16.22
N ASN A 61 10.78 7.39 16.23
CA ASN A 61 12.21 7.12 16.31
C ASN A 61 12.74 6.05 15.35
N GLY A 62 11.88 5.43 14.55
CA GLY A 62 12.30 4.50 13.49
C GLY A 62 12.67 3.10 13.99
N LEU A 63 12.38 2.76 15.26
CA LEU A 63 12.49 1.37 15.71
C LEU A 63 11.43 0.50 15.03
N LEU A 64 11.85 -0.68 14.61
CA LEU A 64 11.05 -1.64 13.88
C LEU A 64 11.05 -3.01 14.56
N TRP A 65 9.90 -3.66 14.52
CA TRP A 65 9.72 -5.04 14.95
C TRP A 65 9.05 -5.85 13.85
N GLN A 66 9.52 -7.09 13.68
CA GLN A 66 8.73 -8.12 13.02
C GLN A 66 7.71 -8.65 14.04
N VAL A 67 6.45 -8.73 13.62
CA VAL A 67 5.34 -9.28 14.39
C VAL A 67 4.80 -10.48 13.62
N GLN A 68 4.81 -11.64 14.26
CA GLN A 68 4.22 -12.87 13.76
C GLN A 68 2.99 -13.22 14.60
N ILE A 69 1.87 -13.49 13.94
CA ILE A 69 0.69 -14.07 14.59
C ILE A 69 0.55 -15.54 14.21
N ASP A 70 -0.08 -16.31 15.07
CA ASP A 70 -0.45 -17.71 14.85
C ASP A 70 -1.62 -18.05 15.79
N ILE A 71 -2.36 -19.11 15.49
CA ILE A 71 -3.38 -19.65 16.39
C ILE A 71 -2.70 -20.37 17.57
N GLU A 72 -1.58 -21.03 17.31
CA GLU A 72 -0.74 -21.68 18.31
C GLU A 72 0.15 -20.63 19.02
N ASP A 73 0.36 -20.77 20.34
CA ASP A 73 1.10 -19.77 21.13
C ASP A 73 2.58 -19.70 20.76
N GLU A 74 3.20 -20.84 20.48
CA GLU A 74 4.65 -20.97 20.30
C GLU A 74 5.20 -20.27 19.03
N ARG A 75 4.31 -19.86 18.12
CA ARG A 75 4.67 -19.16 16.87
C ARG A 75 4.26 -17.69 16.87
N ARG A 76 3.67 -17.19 17.96
CA ARG A 76 3.36 -15.77 18.15
C ARG A 76 4.55 -15.07 18.76
N TYR A 77 5.09 -14.09 18.05
CA TYR A 77 6.22 -13.33 18.56
C TYR A 77 6.27 -11.90 18.03
N GLU A 78 6.96 -11.05 18.78
CA GLU A 78 7.42 -9.74 18.38
C GLU A 78 8.92 -9.67 18.63
N THR A 79 9.68 -9.26 17.63
CA THR A 79 11.15 -9.24 17.70
C THR A 79 11.71 -8.08 16.90
N PHE A 80 12.82 -7.51 17.37
CA PHE A 80 13.42 -6.35 16.72
C PHE A 80 13.95 -6.68 15.32
N ILE A 81 13.80 -5.72 14.40
CA ILE A 81 14.56 -5.65 13.14
C ILE A 81 15.80 -4.79 13.35
N ASN A 82 15.67 -3.68 14.08
CA ASN A 82 16.78 -2.86 14.56
C ASN A 82 16.62 -2.57 16.05
N THR A 83 17.74 -2.46 16.75
CA THR A 83 17.76 -2.17 18.20
C THR A 83 18.17 -0.74 18.54
N LEU A 84 18.66 0.01 17.55
CA LEU A 84 19.06 1.40 17.69
C LEU A 84 18.02 2.32 17.03
N PRO A 85 17.48 3.31 17.77
CA PRO A 85 16.71 4.40 17.18
C PRO A 85 17.50 5.12 16.09
N LEU A 86 16.80 5.67 15.09
CA LEU A 86 17.41 6.39 13.97
C LEU A 86 17.63 7.88 14.26
N VAL A 87 17.16 8.32 15.43
CA VAL A 87 17.23 9.70 15.92
C VAL A 87 17.42 9.68 17.43
N GLU A 88 18.05 10.74 17.95
CA GLU A 88 18.15 10.98 19.39
C GLU A 88 16.79 11.33 20.00
N ASN A 89 16.64 11.12 21.31
CA ASN A 89 15.38 11.35 22.05
C ASN A 89 14.82 12.78 21.86
N GLU A 90 15.68 13.80 21.79
CA GLU A 90 15.23 15.18 21.59
C GLU A 90 14.67 15.45 20.18
N ASN A 91 14.92 14.56 19.24
CA ASN A 91 14.49 14.65 17.84
C ASN A 91 13.31 13.73 17.50
N GLU A 92 12.76 13.03 18.50
CA GLU A 92 11.56 12.22 18.34
C GLU A 92 10.34 13.08 18.04
N VAL A 93 9.66 12.79 16.93
CA VAL A 93 8.43 13.48 16.53
C VAL A 93 7.42 12.45 16.07
N THR A 94 6.23 12.43 16.67
CA THR A 94 5.18 11.47 16.27
C THR A 94 4.87 11.62 14.79
N ASP A 95 4.77 10.48 14.11
CA ASP A 95 4.56 10.39 12.67
C ASP A 95 5.73 10.86 11.80
N ARG A 96 6.94 10.97 12.35
CA ARG A 96 8.15 11.25 11.57
C ARG A 96 8.47 10.16 10.56
N PHE A 97 8.40 8.90 10.95
CA PHE A 97 8.77 7.77 10.11
C PHE A 97 7.54 7.07 9.51
N THR A 98 7.67 6.61 8.26
CA THR A 98 6.68 5.75 7.60
C THR A 98 7.36 4.68 6.74
N LEU A 99 6.69 3.54 6.54
CA LEU A 99 7.16 2.45 5.68
C LEU A 99 6.40 2.42 4.35
N HIS A 100 7.11 2.05 3.29
CA HIS A 100 6.57 1.76 1.97
C HIS A 100 6.98 0.35 1.55
N GLY A 101 6.01 -0.48 1.17
CA GLY A 101 6.28 -1.81 0.63
C GLY A 101 7.01 -1.74 -0.71
N THR A 102 7.80 -2.76 -1.01
CA THR A 102 8.45 -2.94 -2.31
C THR A 102 7.89 -4.17 -3.02
N TYR A 103 8.27 -4.39 -4.29
CA TYR A 103 7.90 -5.62 -4.99
C TYR A 103 8.55 -6.89 -4.39
N ASN A 104 9.67 -6.74 -3.69
CA ASN A 104 10.26 -7.84 -2.95
C ASN A 104 9.60 -7.91 -1.57
N ILE A 105 8.95 -9.05 -1.31
CA ILE A 105 8.12 -9.29 -0.12
C ILE A 105 8.89 -9.18 1.21
N TYR A 106 10.22 -9.31 1.18
CA TYR A 106 11.10 -9.22 2.34
C TYR A 106 11.63 -7.80 2.60
N THR A 107 11.28 -6.82 1.77
CA THR A 107 11.86 -5.48 1.83
C THR A 107 10.84 -4.35 1.87
N PHE A 108 11.17 -3.33 2.68
CA PHE A 108 10.47 -2.05 2.74
C PHE A 108 11.45 -0.89 2.52
N ILE A 109 10.92 0.27 2.16
CA ILE A 109 11.60 1.56 2.26
C ILE A 109 11.05 2.27 3.49
N LEU A 110 11.91 2.59 4.45
CA LEU A 110 11.59 3.49 5.56
C LEU A 110 11.94 4.91 5.13
N LEU A 111 11.00 5.83 5.27
CA LEU A 111 11.17 7.26 4.97
C LEU A 111 11.11 8.07 6.27
N ASP A 112 12.12 8.90 6.50
CA ASP A 112 12.04 10.03 7.41
C ASP A 112 11.32 11.18 6.70
N GLN A 113 10.08 11.46 7.11
CA GLN A 113 9.23 12.46 6.49
C GLN A 113 9.66 13.90 6.82
N ILE A 114 10.61 14.10 7.74
CA ILE A 114 11.11 15.42 8.13
C ILE A 114 12.34 15.79 7.31
N ASP A 115 13.36 14.92 7.28
CA ASP A 115 14.64 15.23 6.62
C ASP A 115 14.89 14.50 5.30
N GLY A 116 13.97 13.60 4.90
CA GLY A 116 14.00 12.92 3.61
C GLY A 116 14.99 11.76 3.51
N ARG A 117 15.71 11.42 4.59
CA ARG A 117 16.55 10.22 4.60
C ARG A 117 15.69 8.97 4.43
N MET A 118 16.24 8.00 3.73
CA MET A 118 15.58 6.73 3.48
C MET A 118 16.49 5.57 3.85
N TRP A 119 15.87 4.50 4.32
CA TRP A 119 16.55 3.25 4.59
C TRP A 119 15.85 2.11 3.86
N GLN A 120 16.65 1.18 3.36
CA GLN A 120 16.15 -0.12 2.97
C GLN A 120 16.05 -0.99 4.21
N VAL A 121 14.87 -1.55 4.46
CA VAL A 121 14.60 -2.45 5.58
C VAL A 121 14.47 -3.86 5.04
N TYR A 122 15.21 -4.79 5.63
CA TYR A 122 15.12 -6.22 5.38
C TYR A 122 14.56 -6.93 6.62
N TRP A 123 13.52 -7.73 6.43
CA TRP A 123 13.00 -8.62 7.47
C TRP A 123 13.19 -10.09 7.06
N SER A 124 13.35 -10.97 8.04
CA SER A 124 13.55 -12.41 7.83
C SER A 124 13.17 -13.17 9.10
N ASP A 125 12.73 -14.42 8.93
CA ASP A 125 12.54 -15.36 10.05
C ASP A 125 13.85 -15.66 10.78
N LYS A 126 14.99 -15.43 10.12
CA LYS A 126 16.32 -15.52 10.71
C LYS A 126 16.77 -14.13 11.19
N PRO A 127 16.95 -13.90 12.49
CA PRO A 127 17.33 -12.61 13.04
C PRO A 127 18.61 -12.01 12.43
N GLU A 128 19.58 -12.85 12.08
CA GLU A 128 20.86 -12.45 11.50
C GLU A 128 20.79 -11.94 10.04
N GLU A 129 19.67 -12.18 9.36
CA GLU A 129 19.42 -11.70 7.99
C GLU A 129 18.59 -10.39 8.00
N ARG A 130 18.20 -9.89 9.17
CA ARG A 130 17.48 -8.62 9.31
C ARG A 130 18.46 -7.47 9.29
N ASP A 131 18.10 -6.40 8.58
CA ASP A 131 18.96 -5.24 8.48
C ASP A 131 18.18 -3.96 8.17
N ILE A 132 18.79 -2.82 8.48
CA ILE A 132 18.36 -1.50 8.05
C ILE A 132 19.54 -0.72 7.47
N ILE A 133 19.48 -0.43 6.18
CA ILE A 133 20.60 0.10 5.42
C ILE A 133 20.24 1.50 4.90
N LEU A 134 21.00 2.51 5.30
CA LEU A 134 20.82 3.88 4.79
C LEU A 134 21.04 3.92 3.26
N ILE A 135 20.07 4.48 2.54
CA ILE A 135 20.17 4.73 1.10
C ILE A 135 20.91 6.05 0.89
N LYS A 136 21.97 6.03 0.06
CA LYS A 136 22.81 7.20 -0.27
C LYS A 136 22.40 7.86 -1.57
#